data_AF-A0A7K5RLG4-F1
#
_entry.id   AF-A0A7K5RLG4-F1
#
_cell.length_a   1.000
_cell.length_b   1.000
_cell.length_c   1.000
_cell.angle_alpha   90.00
_cell.angle_beta   90.00
_cell.angle_gamma   90.00
#
_symmetry.space_group_name_H-M   'P 1'
#
loop_
_entity.id
_entity.type
_entity.pdbx_description
1 polymer ?
#
loop_
_entity_poly.entity_id
_entity_poly.type
_entity_poly.pdbx_seq_one_letter_code
_entity_poly.pdbx_strand_id
1 'polypeptide(L)'
;IMDPYLPPEGDARLTSLSREGLKQQMQKLRQTAVSQLAYEFVGGKAGTCGGKAGIWGEKAGICGGKSRNFFNKQKLHSLVTERCYPDMVHGNRYKTIHWRFLESLEPPRVVHVRCDSVMNRGNLYGQVTVRMHSRQILAIYDRFGRLMHGGEEIPKDVLEYVVFERYLVNPYGRWRMHGKIIPEWAPPKDPIVK
;
A
#
# COMPACT_ATOMS: atom_id res chain seq x y z
N ILE A 1 -9.10 -7.20 -2.54
CA ILE A 1 -8.32 -6.83 -3.75
C ILE A 1 -8.97 -7.55 -4.92
N MET A 2 -9.44 -6.82 -5.94
CA MET A 2 -10.19 -7.39 -7.06
C MET A 2 -9.27 -8.13 -8.04
N ASP A 3 -8.29 -7.42 -8.60
CA ASP A 3 -7.21 -7.98 -9.41
C ASP A 3 -5.89 -7.59 -8.73
N PRO A 4 -5.12 -8.53 -8.15
CA PRO A 4 -3.82 -8.20 -7.60
C PRO A 4 -2.89 -7.77 -8.74
N TYR A 5 -2.29 -6.59 -8.58
CA TYR A 5 -1.20 -6.19 -9.44
C TYR A 5 -0.03 -7.15 -9.23
N LEU A 6 0.50 -7.71 -10.31
CA LEU A 6 1.67 -8.57 -10.29
C LEU A 6 2.89 -7.71 -10.63
N PRO A 7 3.73 -7.35 -9.64
CA PRO A 7 4.93 -6.57 -9.92
C PRO A 7 5.92 -7.44 -10.69
N PRO A 8 6.50 -6.93 -11.80
CA PRO A 8 7.40 -7.71 -12.64
C PRO A 8 8.67 -8.12 -11.88
N GLU A 9 9.11 -9.34 -12.12
CA GLU A 9 10.38 -9.88 -11.63
C GLU A 9 11.52 -9.08 -12.29
N GLY A 10 12.06 -8.11 -11.56
CA GLY A 10 13.07 -7.18 -12.09
C GLY A 10 12.77 -5.71 -11.85
N ASP A 11 11.68 -5.35 -11.15
CA ASP A 11 11.52 -3.97 -10.66
C ASP A 11 12.64 -3.56 -9.66
N ALA A 12 13.43 -4.54 -9.19
CA ALA A 12 14.69 -4.35 -8.44
C ALA A 12 15.98 -4.54 -9.29
N ARG A 13 15.91 -5.15 -10.48
CA ARG A 13 17.04 -5.39 -11.40
C ARG A 13 16.52 -5.44 -12.84
N LEU A 14 17.00 -4.53 -13.69
CA LEU A 14 16.71 -4.46 -15.13
C LEU A 14 16.80 -5.87 -15.77
N THR A 15 15.67 -6.48 -16.13
CA THR A 15 15.65 -7.85 -16.65
C THR A 15 15.92 -7.88 -18.16
N SER A 16 16.82 -8.79 -18.51
CA SER A 16 17.16 -9.24 -19.86
C SER A 16 15.98 -9.95 -20.53
N LEU A 17 15.89 -9.81 -21.85
CA LEU A 17 14.83 -10.32 -22.72
C LEU A 17 14.70 -11.86 -22.65
N SER A 18 13.84 -12.37 -21.77
CA SER A 18 13.44 -13.78 -21.68
C SER A 18 11.98 -13.99 -22.12
N ARG A 19 11.61 -15.22 -22.52
CA ARG A 19 10.24 -15.60 -22.94
C ARG A 19 9.18 -15.33 -21.87
N GLU A 20 9.56 -15.40 -20.60
CA GLU A 20 8.72 -15.03 -19.46
C GLU A 20 8.48 -13.51 -19.38
N GLY A 21 9.49 -12.72 -19.75
CA GLY A 21 9.39 -11.26 -19.84
C GLY A 21 8.38 -10.77 -20.88
N LEU A 22 8.21 -11.48 -22.01
CA LEU A 22 7.19 -11.18 -23.02
C LEU A 22 5.76 -11.39 -22.49
N LYS A 23 5.51 -12.46 -21.73
CA LYS A 23 4.22 -12.69 -21.07
C LYS A 23 3.91 -11.60 -20.05
N GLN A 24 4.91 -11.22 -19.25
CA GLN A 24 4.80 -10.12 -18.29
C GLN A 24 4.53 -8.77 -18.98
N GLN A 25 5.18 -8.49 -20.12
CA GLN A 25 4.94 -7.28 -20.92
C GLN A 25 3.51 -7.23 -21.48
N MET A 26 3.01 -8.32 -22.04
CA MET A 26 1.64 -8.39 -22.57
C MET A 26 0.60 -8.19 -21.45
N GLN A 27 0.81 -8.81 -20.29
CA GLN A 27 -0.04 -8.58 -19.11
C GLN A 27 0.03 -7.12 -18.63
N LYS A 28 1.23 -6.52 -18.62
CA LYS A 28 1.43 -5.11 -18.23
C LYS A 28 0.66 -4.17 -19.16
N LEU A 29 0.73 -4.36 -20.47
CA LEU A 29 -0.02 -3.55 -21.44
C LEU A 29 -1.53 -3.67 -21.23
N ARG A 30 -2.05 -4.89 -21.07
CA ARG A 30 -3.46 -5.13 -20.77
C ARG A 30 -3.89 -4.47 -19.47
N GLN A 31 -3.09 -4.59 -18.42
CA GLN A 31 -3.35 -3.95 -17.12
C GLN A 31 -3.34 -2.43 -17.22
N THR A 32 -2.45 -1.87 -18.04
CA THR A 32 -2.29 -0.43 -18.26
C THR A 32 -3.48 0.15 -19.04
N ALA A 33 -3.93 -0.53 -20.09
CA ALA A 33 -5.10 -0.09 -20.86
C ALA A 33 -6.37 -0.03 -19.97
N VAL A 34 -6.60 -1.08 -19.18
CA VAL A 34 -7.75 -1.10 -18.26
C VAL A 34 -7.58 -0.12 -17.11
N SER A 35 -6.35 0.18 -16.66
CA SER A 35 -6.13 1.17 -15.61
C SER A 35 -6.32 2.60 -16.09
N GLN A 36 -6.02 2.92 -17.35
CA GLN A 36 -6.30 4.24 -17.94
C GLN A 36 -7.81 4.51 -17.98
N LEU A 37 -8.59 3.56 -18.49
CA LEU A 37 -10.06 3.66 -18.51
C LEU A 37 -10.64 3.81 -17.08
N ALA A 38 -10.12 3.02 -16.14
CA ALA A 38 -10.53 3.13 -14.75
C ALA A 38 -10.13 4.47 -14.11
N TYR A 39 -8.96 5.01 -14.45
CA TYR A 39 -8.49 6.31 -13.97
C TYR A 39 -9.38 7.45 -14.45
N GLU A 40 -9.75 7.45 -15.73
CA GLU A 40 -10.68 8.43 -16.30
C GLU A 40 -12.06 8.33 -15.65
N PHE A 41 -12.57 7.12 -15.45
CA PHE A 41 -13.86 6.88 -14.82
C PHE A 41 -13.89 7.32 -13.35
N VAL A 42 -12.84 7.00 -12.59
CA VAL A 42 -12.67 7.44 -11.20
C VAL A 42 -12.49 8.96 -11.15
N GLY A 43 -11.73 9.54 -12.08
CA GLY A 43 -11.54 10.97 -12.20
C GLY A 43 -12.85 11.73 -12.48
N GLY A 44 -13.68 11.22 -13.39
CA GLY A 44 -14.98 11.78 -13.72
C GLY A 44 -15.99 11.74 -12.57
N LYS A 45 -15.99 10.66 -11.76
CA LYS A 45 -16.89 10.53 -10.60
C LYS A 45 -16.40 11.23 -9.34
N ALA A 46 -15.09 11.28 -9.12
CA ALA A 46 -14.50 11.82 -7.88
C ALA A 46 -14.23 13.34 -7.94
N GLY A 47 -14.56 14.03 -9.04
CA GLY A 47 -14.55 15.49 -9.19
C GLY A 47 -13.16 16.14 -9.27
N THR A 48 -12.13 15.53 -8.67
CA THR A 48 -10.72 15.93 -8.76
C THR A 48 -9.86 14.73 -8.35
N CYS A 49 -9.52 13.85 -9.30
CA CYS A 49 -8.34 12.99 -9.19
C CYS A 49 -7.08 13.66 -9.73
N GLY A 50 -7.20 14.89 -10.24
CA GLY A 50 -6.09 15.70 -10.70
C GLY A 50 -5.43 16.43 -9.54
N GLY A 51 -4.20 16.03 -9.22
CA GLY A 51 -3.34 16.84 -8.36
C GLY A 51 -2.44 16.02 -7.46
N LYS A 52 -1.35 15.49 -8.04
CA LYS A 52 -0.14 14.98 -7.36
C LYS A 52 -0.35 13.69 -6.55
N ALA A 53 0.19 12.58 -7.08
CA ALA A 53 0.56 11.38 -6.32
C ALA A 53 1.35 11.70 -5.03
N GLY A 54 1.96 12.89 -4.94
CA GLY A 54 2.56 13.45 -3.72
C GLY A 54 1.61 13.56 -2.52
N ILE A 55 0.31 13.88 -2.72
CA ILE A 55 -0.66 13.98 -1.62
C ILE A 55 -0.91 12.62 -0.95
N TRP A 56 -0.71 11.54 -1.69
CA TRP A 56 -0.94 10.16 -1.25
C TRP A 56 0.27 9.58 -0.51
N GLY A 57 1.48 9.94 -0.94
CA GLY A 57 2.72 9.68 -0.21
C GLY A 57 2.76 10.39 1.13
N GLU A 58 2.44 11.69 1.14
CA GLU A 58 2.45 12.48 2.36
C GLU A 58 1.37 12.02 3.35
N LYS A 59 0.14 11.71 2.90
CA LYS A 59 -0.92 11.23 3.82
C LYS A 59 -0.62 9.84 4.40
N ALA A 60 0.08 8.97 3.67
CA ALA A 60 0.58 7.70 4.22
C ALA A 60 1.70 7.94 5.25
N GLY A 61 2.64 8.86 4.97
CA GLY A 61 3.68 9.28 5.91
C GLY A 61 3.15 9.95 7.18
N ILE A 62 2.08 10.75 7.07
CA ILE A 62 1.43 11.45 8.20
C ILE A 62 0.69 10.49 9.14
N CYS A 63 0.38 9.26 8.72
CA CYS A 63 -0.24 8.28 9.61
C CYS A 63 0.70 7.71 10.66
N GLY A 64 2.02 7.72 10.43
CA GLY A 64 2.99 7.28 11.43
C GLY A 64 4.06 8.32 11.79
N GLY A 65 3.99 9.53 11.23
CA GLY A 65 4.73 10.68 11.74
C GLY A 65 4.20 11.10 13.12
N LYS A 66 4.88 10.66 14.18
CA LYS A 66 4.73 11.13 15.57
C LYS A 66 3.48 10.68 16.34
N SER A 67 3.00 9.45 16.18
CA SER A 67 2.10 8.89 17.20
C SER A 67 2.79 7.78 17.97
N ARG A 68 3.21 8.12 19.20
CA ARG A 68 3.61 7.15 20.23
C ARG A 68 2.51 6.11 20.51
N ASN A 69 1.30 6.32 19.98
CA ASN A 69 0.13 5.47 20.09
C ASN A 69 -0.36 5.05 18.68
N PHE A 70 0.29 4.04 18.09
CA PHE A 70 -0.14 3.41 16.82
C PHE A 70 -1.60 2.88 16.87
N PHE A 71 -2.19 2.76 18.06
CA PHE A 71 -3.49 2.15 18.31
C PHE A 71 -4.61 3.10 18.74
N ASN A 72 -4.65 4.34 18.26
CA ASN A 72 -5.90 5.11 18.35
C ASN A 72 -6.95 4.48 17.41
N LYS A 73 -7.85 3.66 17.97
CA LYS A 73 -8.87 2.91 17.21
C LYS A 73 -9.69 3.79 16.27
N GLN A 74 -10.18 4.93 16.74
CA GLN A 74 -11.03 5.82 15.94
C GLN A 74 -10.28 6.37 14.73
N LYS A 75 -9.05 6.85 14.96
CA LYS A 75 -8.20 7.37 13.88
C LYS A 75 -7.86 6.26 12.89
N LEU A 76 -7.60 5.05 13.37
CA LEU A 76 -7.27 3.90 12.54
C LEU A 76 -8.42 3.48 11.62
N HIS A 77 -9.65 3.38 12.13
CA HIS A 77 -10.84 3.09 11.33
C HIS A 77 -11.15 4.16 10.27
N SER A 78 -10.68 5.39 10.46
CA SER A 78 -10.83 6.46 9.46
C SER A 78 -9.83 6.35 8.31
N LEU A 79 -8.69 5.68 8.53
CA LEU A 79 -7.57 5.57 7.58
C LEU A 79 -7.54 4.22 6.88
N VAL A 80 -7.98 3.17 7.55
CA VAL A 80 -7.90 1.78 7.09
C VAL A 80 -9.30 1.23 6.91
N THR A 81 -9.47 0.36 5.92
CA THR A 81 -10.72 -0.37 5.70
C THR A 81 -10.94 -1.41 6.79
N GLU A 82 -12.20 -1.85 6.94
CA GLU A 82 -12.58 -2.91 7.88
C GLU A 82 -11.87 -4.23 7.60
N ARG A 83 -11.47 -4.47 6.35
CA ARG A 83 -10.70 -5.66 5.96
C ARG A 83 -9.25 -5.62 6.46
N CYS A 84 -8.57 -4.49 6.29
CA CYS A 84 -7.14 -4.36 6.64
C CYS A 84 -6.91 -4.09 8.13
N TYR A 85 -7.93 -3.58 8.83
CA TYR A 85 -7.87 -3.33 10.27
C TYR A 85 -7.48 -4.56 11.12
N PRO A 86 -8.15 -5.73 11.01
CA PRO A 86 -7.80 -6.90 11.81
C PRO A 86 -6.37 -7.38 11.52
N ASP A 87 -5.94 -7.37 10.25
CA ASP A 87 -4.59 -7.82 9.86
C ASP A 87 -3.49 -6.99 10.54
N MET A 88 -3.71 -5.69 10.70
CA MET A 88 -2.74 -4.79 11.33
C MET A 88 -2.77 -4.84 12.86
N VAL A 89 -3.93 -5.12 13.46
CA VAL A 89 -4.13 -5.07 14.92
C VAL A 89 -3.91 -6.43 15.59
N HIS A 90 -4.37 -7.53 14.98
CA HIS A 90 -4.43 -8.83 15.63
C HIS A 90 -3.03 -9.35 16.05
N GLY A 91 -2.03 -9.25 15.17
CA GLY A 91 -0.66 -9.67 15.46
C GLY A 91 0.10 -8.77 16.44
N ASN A 92 -0.41 -7.55 16.68
CA ASN A 92 0.31 -6.49 17.37
C ASN A 92 -0.34 -6.03 18.69
N ARG A 93 -1.46 -6.67 19.10
CA ARG A 93 -2.27 -6.25 20.26
C ARG A 93 -1.47 -6.13 21.57
N TYR A 94 -0.44 -6.95 21.73
CA TYR A 94 0.39 -7.00 22.94
C TYR A 94 1.85 -6.63 22.66
N LYS A 95 2.12 -5.91 21.56
CA LYS A 95 3.47 -5.52 21.15
C LYS A 95 3.56 -4.00 21.07
N THR A 96 4.69 -3.45 21.49
CA THR A 96 4.95 -2.02 21.34
C THR A 96 5.69 -1.82 20.03
N ILE A 97 5.13 -1.01 19.12
CA ILE A 97 5.71 -0.74 17.81
C ILE A 97 6.23 0.70 17.80
N HIS A 98 7.53 0.82 17.56
CA HIS A 98 8.17 2.08 17.22
C HIS A 98 8.42 2.09 15.71
N TRP A 99 7.66 2.90 15.00
CA TRP A 99 7.82 3.10 13.56
C TRP A 99 8.12 4.57 13.30
N ARG A 100 9.10 4.81 12.43
CA ARG A 100 9.45 6.16 11.99
C ARG A 100 9.68 6.16 10.48
N PHE A 101 8.97 7.06 9.81
CA PHE A 101 9.26 7.41 8.43
C PHE A 101 10.44 8.38 8.40
N LEU A 102 11.47 8.08 7.60
CA LEU A 102 12.61 8.97 7.40
C LEU A 102 12.43 9.79 6.13
N GLU A 103 12.55 9.13 4.97
CA GLU A 103 12.55 9.76 3.67
C GLU A 103 11.94 8.85 2.60
N SER A 104 11.47 9.45 1.51
CA SER A 104 11.03 8.73 0.31
C SER A 104 12.19 8.70 -0.67
N LEU A 105 12.73 7.51 -0.97
CA LEU A 105 13.83 7.36 -1.93
C LEU A 105 13.35 7.65 -3.35
N GLU A 106 12.16 7.16 -3.68
CA GLU A 106 11.47 7.51 -4.92
C GLU A 106 10.09 8.10 -4.61
N PRO A 107 9.59 9.01 -5.46
CA PRO A 107 8.23 9.49 -5.32
C PRO A 107 7.23 8.32 -5.51
N PRO A 108 6.14 8.27 -4.73
CA PRO A 108 5.14 7.23 -4.87
C PRO A 108 4.47 7.31 -6.24
N ARG A 109 4.31 6.16 -6.90
CA ARG A 109 3.73 6.07 -8.24
C ARG A 109 2.48 5.23 -8.21
N VAL A 110 1.41 5.73 -8.84
CA VAL A 110 0.21 4.92 -9.11
C VAL A 110 0.56 3.94 -10.21
N VAL A 111 0.45 2.65 -9.91
CA VAL A 111 0.81 1.59 -10.87
C VAL A 111 -0.42 1.01 -11.53
N HIS A 112 -1.48 0.81 -10.75
CA HIS A 112 -2.65 0.10 -11.20
C HIS A 112 -3.91 0.70 -10.58
N VAL A 113 -4.93 0.86 -11.40
CA VAL A 113 -6.24 1.37 -10.99
C VAL A 113 -7.28 0.40 -11.48
N ARG A 114 -8.21 0.05 -10.59
CA ARG A 114 -9.35 -0.80 -10.88
C ARG A 114 -10.61 -0.15 -10.33
N CYS A 115 -11.69 -0.33 -11.06
CA CYS A 115 -13.01 0.03 -10.59
C CYS A 115 -13.90 -1.18 -10.81
N ASP A 116 -14.62 -1.60 -9.78
CA ASP A 116 -15.66 -2.61 -9.95
C ASP A 116 -16.98 -1.90 -10.26
N SER A 117 -17.47 -2.14 -11.47
CA SER A 117 -18.79 -1.73 -11.93
C SER A 117 -19.70 -2.92 -12.24
N VAL A 118 -19.18 -4.15 -12.18
CA VAL A 118 -19.78 -5.27 -12.92
C VAL A 118 -20.64 -6.18 -12.03
N MET A 119 -20.30 -6.36 -10.75
CA MET A 119 -21.07 -7.29 -9.89
C MET A 119 -22.18 -6.64 -9.05
N ASN A 120 -22.03 -5.40 -8.57
CA ASN A 120 -23.04 -4.75 -7.74
C ASN A 120 -23.57 -3.48 -8.41
N ARG A 121 -24.74 -3.57 -9.06
CA ARG A 121 -25.36 -2.48 -9.85
C ARG A 121 -25.63 -1.15 -9.09
N GLY A 122 -25.41 -1.11 -7.77
CA GLY A 122 -25.50 0.10 -6.95
C GLY A 122 -24.23 0.48 -6.18
N ASN A 123 -23.24 -0.42 -6.02
CA ASN A 123 -22.09 -0.18 -5.16
C ASN A 123 -20.79 -0.16 -5.99
N LEU A 124 -20.28 1.04 -6.25
CA LEU A 124 -19.06 1.24 -7.02
C LEU A 124 -17.86 1.46 -6.08
N TYR A 125 -16.85 0.60 -6.18
CA TYR A 125 -15.60 0.73 -5.44
C TYR A 125 -14.44 0.96 -6.42
N GLY A 126 -13.63 1.97 -6.13
CA GLY A 126 -12.37 2.23 -6.81
C GLY A 126 -11.21 1.72 -5.98
N GLN A 127 -10.34 0.90 -6.56
CA GLN A 127 -9.10 0.42 -5.97
C GLN A 127 -7.90 1.02 -6.74
N VAL A 128 -6.93 1.52 -5.99
CA VAL A 128 -5.71 2.14 -6.53
C VAL A 128 -4.51 1.52 -5.84
N THR A 129 -3.62 0.93 -6.63
CA THR A 129 -2.35 0.37 -6.16
C THR A 129 -1.24 1.38 -6.39
N VAL A 130 -0.55 1.72 -5.31
CA VAL A 130 0.55 2.68 -5.28
C VAL A 130 1.84 1.97 -4.90
N ARG A 131 2.86 2.11 -5.73
CA ARG A 131 4.24 1.70 -5.42
C ARG A 131 4.88 2.78 -4.58
N MET A 132 5.37 2.40 -3.40
CA MET A 132 6.08 3.24 -2.45
C MET A 132 7.46 2.66 -2.24
N HIS A 133 8.49 3.49 -2.40
CA HIS A 133 9.87 3.15 -2.09
C HIS A 133 10.39 4.16 -1.07
N SER A 134 10.51 3.72 0.17
CA SER A 134 10.77 4.60 1.31
C SER A 134 11.74 4.00 2.29
N ARG A 135 12.46 4.87 2.99
CA ARG A 135 13.36 4.50 4.07
C ARG A 135 12.65 4.65 5.41
N GLN A 136 12.59 3.55 6.15
CA GLN A 136 11.80 3.45 7.38
C GLN A 136 12.65 2.82 8.49
N ILE A 137 12.34 3.20 9.73
CA ILE A 137 12.85 2.54 10.93
C ILE A 137 11.67 1.82 11.58
N LEU A 138 11.89 0.55 11.93
CA LEU A 138 10.91 -0.27 12.62
C LEU A 138 11.61 -1.00 13.78
N ALA A 139 11.06 -0.85 14.98
CA ALA A 139 11.43 -1.61 16.16
C ALA A 139 10.16 -2.14 16.84
N ILE A 140 10.10 -3.46 17.03
CA ILE A 140 8.98 -4.13 17.69
C ILE A 140 9.46 -4.74 19.00
N TYR A 141 8.80 -4.37 20.08
CA TYR A 141 9.08 -4.85 21.43
C TYR A 141 7.99 -5.81 21.90
N ASP A 142 8.40 -6.81 22.68
CA ASP A 142 7.46 -7.73 23.33
C ASP A 142 6.70 -7.06 24.47
N ARG A 143 5.75 -7.78 25.07
CA ARG A 143 5.02 -7.40 26.30
C ARG A 143 5.94 -6.95 27.43
N PHE A 144 7.13 -7.54 27.50
CA PHE A 144 8.14 -7.25 28.53
C PHE A 144 9.13 -6.15 28.13
N GLY A 145 8.94 -5.50 26.97
CA GLY A 145 9.83 -4.43 26.50
C GLY A 145 11.16 -4.92 25.92
N ARG A 146 11.31 -6.22 25.62
CA ARG A 146 12.48 -6.76 24.91
C ARG A 146 12.33 -6.55 23.40
N LEU A 147 13.39 -6.14 22.74
CA LEU A 147 13.41 -5.97 21.28
C LEU A 147 13.28 -7.35 20.60
N MET A 148 12.22 -7.55 19.82
CA MET A 148 11.98 -8.79 19.07
C MET A 148 12.38 -8.65 17.60
N HIS A 149 12.22 -7.46 17.02
CA HIS A 149 12.44 -7.27 15.58
C HIS A 149 12.88 -5.86 15.25
N GLY A 150 13.82 -5.77 14.31
CA GLY A 150 14.36 -4.51 13.81
C GLY A 150 15.28 -3.81 14.81
N GLY A 151 15.36 -2.50 14.72
CA GLY A 151 16.20 -1.66 15.57
C GLY A 151 15.75 -0.20 15.48
N GLU A 152 15.86 0.53 16.58
CA GLU A 152 15.36 1.92 16.66
C GLU A 152 16.22 2.91 15.87
N GLU A 153 17.47 2.54 15.55
CA GLU A 153 18.41 3.41 14.85
C GLU A 153 18.80 2.88 13.47
N ILE A 154 18.36 1.68 13.10
CA ILE A 154 18.76 1.03 11.85
C ILE A 154 17.71 1.34 10.77
N PRO A 155 17.98 2.26 9.84
CA PRO A 155 17.07 2.51 8.75
C PRO A 155 17.12 1.38 7.73
N LYS A 156 15.96 1.03 7.19
CA LYS A 156 15.80 0.02 6.14
C LYS A 156 15.03 0.58 4.97
N ASP A 157 15.46 0.20 3.78
CA ASP A 157 14.80 0.56 2.54
C ASP A 157 13.69 -0.46 2.28
N VAL A 158 12.46 0.04 2.09
CA VAL A 158 11.28 -0.81 1.94
C VAL A 158 10.55 -0.42 0.66
N LEU A 159 10.41 -1.40 -0.23
CA LEU A 159 9.60 -1.33 -1.43
C LEU A 159 8.25 -2.03 -1.18
N GLU A 160 7.16 -1.28 -1.29
CA GLU A 160 5.81 -1.77 -0.98
C GLU A 160 4.81 -1.35 -2.06
N TYR A 161 3.85 -2.23 -2.32
CA TYR A 161 2.70 -1.93 -3.17
C TYR A 161 1.46 -1.86 -2.28
N VAL A 162 1.04 -0.64 -1.95
CA VAL A 162 -0.10 -0.37 -1.06
C VAL A 162 -1.35 -0.17 -1.90
N VAL A 163 -2.41 -0.90 -1.56
CA VAL A 163 -3.72 -0.80 -2.21
C VAL A 163 -4.62 0.09 -1.37
N PHE A 164 -5.13 1.15 -1.98
CA PHE A 164 -6.16 2.02 -1.43
C PHE A 164 -7.51 1.70 -2.05
N GLU A 165 -8.57 1.87 -1.28
CA GLU A 165 -9.93 1.69 -1.71
C GLU A 165 -10.77 2.90 -1.33
N ARG A 166 -11.68 3.28 -2.22
CA ARG A 166 -12.71 4.29 -1.97
C ARG A 166 -14.05 3.79 -2.48
N TYR A 167 -15.07 4.01 -1.68
CA TYR A 167 -16.44 3.89 -2.12
C TYR A 167 -16.83 5.15 -2.90
N LEU A 168 -17.06 5.00 -4.20
CA LEU A 168 -17.20 6.10 -5.14
C LEU A 168 -18.62 6.67 -5.21
N VAL A 169 -19.62 5.90 -4.79
CA VAL A 169 -21.03 6.34 -4.75
C VAL A 169 -21.26 7.32 -3.60
N ASN A 170 -20.53 7.15 -2.49
CA ASN A 170 -20.60 8.07 -1.37
C ASN A 170 -19.75 9.32 -1.65
N PRO A 171 -20.35 10.53 -1.70
CA PRO A 171 -19.61 11.77 -1.92
C PRO A 171 -18.60 12.05 -0.81
N TYR A 172 -18.89 11.64 0.44
CA TYR A 172 -17.99 11.78 1.59
C TYR A 172 -16.97 10.65 1.72
N GLY A 173 -16.96 9.71 0.77
CA GLY A 173 -16.03 8.60 0.73
C GLY A 173 -14.58 9.11 0.73
N ARG A 174 -13.77 8.62 1.68
CA ARG A 174 -12.33 8.87 1.72
C ARG A 174 -11.58 7.66 1.21
N TRP A 175 -10.40 7.90 0.69
CA TRP A 175 -9.46 6.84 0.35
C TRP A 175 -8.89 6.24 1.62
N ARG A 176 -9.00 4.92 1.75
CA ARG A 176 -8.56 4.16 2.92
C ARG A 176 -7.67 3.02 2.48
N MET A 177 -6.70 2.63 3.31
CA MET A 177 -5.83 1.49 3.03
C MET A 177 -6.66 0.19 3.06
N HIS A 178 -6.59 -0.58 1.97
CA HIS A 178 -7.31 -1.85 1.80
C HIS A 178 -6.40 -3.07 1.97
N GLY A 179 -5.12 -2.94 1.61
CA GLY A 179 -4.18 -4.03 1.77
C GLY A 179 -2.81 -3.71 1.22
N LYS A 180 -1.91 -4.69 1.36
CA LYS A 180 -0.54 -4.64 0.83
C LYS A 180 -0.33 -5.84 -0.07
N ILE A 181 0.25 -5.60 -1.24
CA ILE A 181 0.70 -6.66 -2.15
C ILE A 181 2.18 -6.92 -1.85
N ILE A 182 2.50 -8.19 -1.60
CA ILE A 182 3.88 -8.65 -1.38
C ILE A 182 4.29 -9.42 -2.64
N PRO A 183 5.30 -8.97 -3.39
CA PRO A 183 5.84 -9.73 -4.51
C PRO A 183 6.36 -11.09 -4.05
N GLU A 184 6.24 -12.12 -4.90
CA GLU A 184 6.84 -13.43 -4.62
C GLU A 184 8.38 -13.36 -4.61
N TRP A 185 8.96 -12.49 -5.44
CA TRP A 185 10.41 -12.25 -5.53
C TRP A 185 10.94 -11.31 -4.44
N ALA A 186 10.09 -10.79 -3.55
CA ALA A 186 10.54 -9.89 -2.49
C ALA A 186 11.54 -10.59 -1.57
N PRO A 187 12.59 -9.89 -1.09
CA PRO A 187 13.53 -10.49 -0.15
C PRO A 187 12.80 -10.97 1.10
N PRO A 188 13.23 -12.09 1.70
CA PRO A 188 12.64 -12.58 2.94
C PRO A 188 12.79 -11.54 4.04
N LYS A 189 11.79 -11.48 4.94
CA LYS A 189 11.83 -10.58 6.09
C LYS A 189 12.97 -10.97 7.03
N ASP A 190 13.49 -9.98 7.76
CA ASP A 190 14.54 -10.23 8.75
C ASP A 190 14.07 -11.22 9.82
N PRO A 191 14.98 -12.06 10.34
CA PRO A 191 14.64 -13.00 11.39
C PRO A 191 14.12 -12.29 12.64
N ILE A 192 13.19 -12.94 13.32
CA ILE A 192 12.67 -12.49 14.61
C ILE A 192 13.61 -13.00 15.69
N VAL A 193 14.13 -12.10 16.52
CA VAL A 193 14.89 -12.45 17.72
C VAL A 193 13.89 -13.05 18.71
N LYS A 194 14.12 -14.31 19.09
CA LYS A 194 13.27 -15.04 20.05
C LYS A 194 13.71 -14.79 21.48
#